data_AF-A0A945AG45-F1
#
_entry.id   AF-A0A945AG45-F1
#
_cell.length_a   1.000
_cell.length_b   1.000
_cell.length_c   1.000
_cell.angle_alpha   90.00
_cell.angle_beta   90.00
_cell.angle_gamma   90.00
#
_symmetry.space_group_name_H-M   'P 1'
#
loop_
_entity.id
_entity.type
_entity.pdbx_description
1 polymer ?
#
loop_
_entity_poly.entity_id
_entity_poly.type
_entity_poly.pdbx_seq_one_letter_code
_entity_poly.pdbx_strand_id
1 'polypeptide(L)'
;MPILFGLGCLAPDLEKQITHGKTSQGSQKQLAHQTSAPKTITAQILSHRTFGEAPQLLERTAAGELPPVSARLPDNPLIVVPLEEIGQYGGTIRRGLTGDIAQWPGVSKCVAENFLAFKRPMGDGIEPNLAERYEFRDDGKTAVFYFRKGIRWSDGHPFTVDDVLFYYNDMLFNENARSSDIPTPPPAWLVDGKPLVLEKIDDHTLRIRSPKPLGRLRETLASPTDFAAPKHYWKQFHPDYTPGTDFGNFRQQTTRAKLLMTPGIPRLSAWVAKEWIRGQRLVYIRNPYYWKIDSAGNQLPYADRIIFSVISDTQVILLKFINNEIDLFGRYSDVNMFHTLKLEEKKGTFKIVISGPNSGPSFYLNWDVKKPALREAFRNKNVRIALSHAINREEVNQILYKGFLEPSGYSFLPGNPYFTE
;
A
#
# COMPACT_ATOMS: atom_id res chain seq x y z
N MET A 1 -1.56 15.29 -14.15
CA MET A 1 -1.83 15.08 -12.71
C MET A 1 -2.71 13.84 -12.61
N PRO A 2 -2.55 12.94 -11.62
CA PRO A 2 -3.26 11.66 -11.64
C PRO A 2 -4.77 11.91 -11.64
N ILE A 3 -5.47 11.31 -12.59
CA ILE A 3 -6.92 11.28 -12.58
C ILE A 3 -7.26 10.42 -11.36
N LEU A 4 -7.73 11.08 -10.30
CA LEU A 4 -8.66 10.44 -9.39
C LEU A 4 -10.07 10.81 -9.81
N PHE A 5 -11.02 10.13 -9.22
CA PHE A 5 -12.29 9.79 -9.82
C PHE A 5 -13.34 9.69 -8.65
N GLY A 6 -14.66 9.74 -8.86
CA GLY A 6 -15.71 9.56 -7.81
C GLY A 6 -17.12 10.02 -8.26
N LEU A 7 -18.20 9.24 -8.05
CA LEU A 7 -19.48 9.37 -8.80
C LEU A 7 -20.68 8.53 -8.23
N GLY A 8 -21.91 9.07 -8.21
CA GLY A 8 -23.20 8.35 -7.98
C GLY A 8 -24.49 9.13 -8.34
N CYS A 9 -25.55 8.44 -8.77
CA CYS A 9 -26.88 9.00 -9.19
C CYS A 9 -27.82 9.35 -7.98
N LEU A 10 -29.00 10.01 -8.06
CA LEU A 10 -29.82 10.65 -9.15
C LEU A 10 -30.76 11.79 -8.59
N ALA A 11 -31.92 12.10 -9.20
CA ALA A 11 -32.98 13.00 -8.67
C ALA A 11 -34.42 12.58 -9.13
N PRO A 12 -35.51 12.97 -8.43
CA PRO A 12 -36.79 12.23 -8.49
C PRO A 12 -37.85 12.80 -9.45
N ASP A 13 -38.12 12.11 -10.57
CA ASP A 13 -39.43 12.19 -11.26
C ASP A 13 -39.64 11.03 -12.28
N LEU A 14 -39.99 9.83 -11.81
CA LEU A 14 -40.32 8.69 -12.72
C LEU A 14 -41.15 7.55 -12.07
N GLU A 15 -41.99 7.86 -11.07
CA GLU A 15 -42.70 6.86 -10.25
C GLU A 15 -43.85 6.10 -10.98
N LYS A 16 -44.11 6.39 -12.27
CA LYS A 16 -45.29 5.88 -13.00
C LYS A 16 -45.03 5.38 -14.43
N GLN A 17 -44.01 4.55 -14.68
CA GLN A 17 -44.03 3.70 -15.89
C GLN A 17 -43.19 2.39 -15.94
N ILE A 18 -42.65 1.88 -14.82
CA ILE A 18 -41.92 0.58 -14.82
C ILE A 18 -42.52 -0.42 -13.82
N THR A 19 -43.76 -0.82 -14.05
CA THR A 19 -44.38 -1.98 -13.40
C THR A 19 -44.40 -3.20 -14.33
N HIS A 20 -43.23 -3.78 -14.65
CA HIS A 20 -43.03 -5.20 -14.98
C HIS A 20 -41.53 -5.51 -15.20
N GLY A 21 -40.79 -5.60 -14.10
CA GLY A 21 -39.38 -6.00 -14.09
C GLY A 21 -38.93 -6.12 -12.64
N LYS A 22 -38.60 -7.34 -12.19
CA LYS A 22 -38.15 -7.54 -10.80
C LYS A 22 -36.84 -6.79 -10.61
N THR A 23 -36.84 -5.78 -9.75
CA THR A 23 -35.62 -5.16 -9.22
C THR A 23 -34.85 -6.21 -8.42
N SER A 24 -33.97 -6.94 -9.11
CA SER A 24 -33.02 -7.82 -8.46
C SER A 24 -32.17 -6.97 -7.53
N GLN A 25 -32.02 -7.41 -6.27
CA GLN A 25 -30.94 -6.92 -5.40
C GLN A 25 -29.63 -7.46 -6.01
N GLY A 26 -29.15 -6.71 -7.00
CA GLY A 26 -28.28 -7.15 -8.09
C GLY A 26 -26.83 -7.32 -7.70
N SER A 27 -26.57 -8.23 -6.77
CA SER A 27 -25.23 -8.71 -6.42
C SER A 27 -24.21 -7.63 -5.98
N GLN A 28 -24.44 -7.06 -4.79
CA GLN A 28 -23.42 -7.27 -3.76
C GLN A 28 -23.44 -8.74 -3.30
N LYS A 29 -23.17 -9.67 -4.23
CA LYS A 29 -22.65 -10.96 -3.84
C LYS A 29 -21.23 -10.67 -3.42
N GLN A 30 -21.03 -10.54 -2.11
CA GLN A 30 -19.71 -10.71 -1.55
C GLN A 30 -19.10 -11.96 -2.20
N LEU A 31 -17.96 -11.80 -2.86
CA LEU A 31 -16.99 -12.88 -2.95
C LEU A 31 -16.44 -13.08 -1.54
N ALA A 32 -17.30 -13.64 -0.69
CA ALA A 32 -16.93 -14.20 0.59
C ALA A 32 -16.09 -15.42 0.26
N HIS A 33 -14.80 -15.18 0.04
CA HIS A 33 -13.82 -16.22 -0.26
C HIS A 33 -13.90 -17.25 0.87
N GLN A 34 -14.47 -18.42 0.56
CA GLN A 34 -14.64 -19.50 1.50
C GLN A 34 -13.29 -20.21 1.65
N THR A 35 -12.42 -19.61 2.46
CA THR A 35 -11.10 -20.17 2.76
C THR A 35 -11.26 -21.56 3.39
N SER A 36 -10.51 -22.53 2.84
CA SER A 36 -10.34 -23.87 3.43
C SER A 36 -9.30 -23.85 4.56
N ALA A 37 -8.50 -22.78 4.66
CA ALA A 37 -7.50 -22.64 5.70
C ALA A 37 -8.14 -22.51 7.10
N PRO A 38 -7.46 -22.97 8.16
CA PRO A 38 -7.87 -22.70 9.53
C PRO A 38 -8.11 -21.20 9.76
N LYS A 39 -9.22 -20.84 10.41
CA LYS A 39 -9.51 -19.42 10.73
C LYS A 39 -8.77 -18.93 11.98
N THR A 40 -8.15 -19.85 12.72
CA THR A 40 -7.35 -19.62 13.92
C THR A 40 -6.16 -20.58 13.92
N ILE A 41 -5.03 -20.15 14.47
CA ILE A 41 -3.87 -21.02 14.67
C ILE A 41 -4.04 -21.87 15.94
N THR A 42 -3.50 -23.09 15.95
CA THR A 42 -3.55 -23.98 17.10
C THR A 42 -2.65 -23.46 18.23
N ALA A 43 -3.15 -23.43 19.47
CA ALA A 43 -2.41 -22.86 20.62
C ALA A 43 -1.03 -23.51 20.84
N GLN A 44 -0.92 -24.82 20.60
CA GLN A 44 0.31 -25.60 20.67
C GLN A 44 1.43 -25.06 19.76
N ILE A 45 1.07 -24.54 18.58
CA ILE A 45 2.05 -23.98 17.62
C ILE A 45 2.67 -22.70 18.19
N LEU A 46 1.86 -21.86 18.84
CA LEU A 46 2.33 -20.65 19.50
C LEU A 46 3.14 -20.97 20.77
N SER A 47 2.65 -21.88 21.62
CA SER A 47 3.29 -22.19 22.91
C SER A 47 4.61 -22.96 22.77
N HIS A 48 4.70 -23.87 21.79
CA HIS A 48 5.94 -24.62 21.51
C HIS A 48 6.79 -23.97 20.40
N ARG A 49 6.31 -22.88 19.78
CA ARG A 49 6.95 -22.15 18.67
C ARG A 49 7.33 -23.04 17.48
N THR A 50 6.52 -24.07 17.21
CA THR A 50 6.72 -25.06 16.13
C THR A 50 6.21 -24.52 14.78
N PHE A 51 6.88 -23.47 14.28
CA PHE A 51 6.52 -22.81 13.03
C PHE A 51 7.11 -23.52 11.81
N GLY A 52 6.40 -23.44 10.67
CA GLY A 52 6.91 -23.85 9.37
C GLY A 52 7.76 -22.77 8.71
N GLU A 53 8.68 -23.15 7.82
CA GLU A 53 9.47 -22.22 7.03
C GLU A 53 9.79 -22.79 5.63
N ALA A 54 10.18 -21.91 4.70
CA ALA A 54 10.47 -22.29 3.32
C ALA A 54 11.73 -23.19 3.22
N PRO A 55 11.79 -24.16 2.29
CA PRO A 55 12.92 -25.10 2.17
C PRO A 55 14.31 -24.42 2.12
N GLN A 56 14.45 -23.38 1.29
CA GLN A 56 15.68 -22.56 1.17
C GLN A 56 16.03 -21.69 2.40
N LEU A 57 15.23 -21.74 3.49
CA LEU A 57 15.59 -21.19 4.80
C LEU A 57 15.88 -22.31 5.81
N LEU A 58 15.18 -23.44 5.71
CA LEU A 58 15.49 -24.67 6.46
C LEU A 58 16.90 -25.18 6.14
N GLU A 59 17.28 -25.22 4.85
CA GLU A 59 18.64 -25.55 4.39
C GLU A 59 19.71 -24.65 5.05
N ARG A 60 19.47 -23.34 5.07
CA ARG A 60 20.38 -22.35 5.66
C ARG A 60 20.44 -22.43 7.19
N THR A 61 19.33 -22.85 7.81
CA THR A 61 19.26 -23.13 9.25
C THR A 61 20.06 -24.40 9.59
N ALA A 62 19.94 -25.46 8.78
CA ALA A 62 20.71 -26.70 8.93
C ALA A 62 22.22 -26.47 8.68
N ALA A 63 22.58 -25.55 7.79
CA ALA A 63 23.97 -25.11 7.56
C ALA A 63 24.51 -24.15 8.63
N GLY A 64 23.70 -23.71 9.61
CA GLY A 64 24.10 -22.77 10.66
C GLY A 64 24.22 -21.31 10.22
N GLU A 65 23.88 -20.96 8.97
CA GLU A 65 23.89 -19.58 8.46
C GLU A 65 22.76 -18.70 9.02
N LEU A 66 21.76 -19.33 9.66
CA LEU A 66 20.51 -18.69 10.03
C LEU A 66 19.96 -19.32 11.32
N PRO A 67 19.47 -18.53 12.30
CA PRO A 67 18.76 -19.09 13.45
C PRO A 67 17.49 -19.85 13.00
N PRO A 68 16.95 -20.80 13.79
CA PRO A 68 15.68 -21.44 13.47
C PRO A 68 14.53 -20.42 13.43
N VAL A 69 13.48 -20.68 12.65
CA VAL A 69 12.31 -19.79 12.50
C VAL A 69 11.69 -19.37 13.85
N SER A 70 11.69 -20.27 14.84
CA SER A 70 11.23 -20.00 16.21
C SER A 70 12.01 -18.90 16.95
N ALA A 71 13.27 -18.66 16.60
CA ALA A 71 14.13 -17.59 17.13
C ALA A 71 14.16 -16.33 16.24
N ARG A 72 13.66 -16.42 15.00
CA ARG A 72 13.55 -15.29 14.05
C ARG A 72 12.22 -14.55 14.14
N LEU A 73 11.13 -15.27 14.39
CA LEU A 73 9.81 -14.68 14.58
C LEU A 73 9.73 -13.92 15.93
N PRO A 74 8.88 -12.87 16.02
CA PRO A 74 8.59 -12.18 17.28
C PRO A 74 7.88 -13.09 18.30
N ASP A 75 7.67 -12.58 19.52
CA ASP A 75 6.90 -13.25 20.56
C ASP A 75 5.45 -13.51 20.10
N ASN A 76 4.83 -12.46 19.53
CA ASN A 76 3.48 -12.44 18.98
C ASN A 76 3.53 -12.14 17.46
N PRO A 77 3.73 -13.14 16.58
CA PRO A 77 3.69 -12.93 15.13
C PRO A 77 2.27 -12.58 14.65
N LEU A 78 2.17 -11.78 13.57
CA LEU A 78 0.85 -11.52 12.98
C LEU A 78 0.43 -12.72 12.12
N ILE A 79 -0.68 -13.34 12.50
CA ILE A 79 -1.32 -14.43 11.78
C ILE A 79 -2.15 -13.86 10.63
N VAL A 80 -1.90 -14.32 9.42
CA VAL A 80 -2.69 -14.00 8.23
C VAL A 80 -3.50 -15.25 7.86
N VAL A 81 -4.83 -15.16 7.91
CA VAL A 81 -5.68 -16.22 7.33
C VAL A 81 -5.63 -16.09 5.80
N PRO A 82 -5.19 -17.11 5.04
CA PRO A 82 -5.18 -17.04 3.58
C PRO A 82 -6.59 -16.90 2.99
N LEU A 83 -6.68 -16.29 1.81
CA LEU A 83 -7.97 -16.04 1.16
C LEU A 83 -8.67 -17.32 0.70
N GLU A 84 -7.92 -18.33 0.22
CA GLU A 84 -8.49 -19.53 -0.41
C GLU A 84 -8.02 -20.81 0.29
N GLU A 85 -6.72 -21.01 0.47
CA GLU A 85 -6.16 -22.18 1.17
C GLU A 85 -4.77 -21.89 1.76
N ILE A 86 -4.23 -22.82 2.57
CA ILE A 86 -2.82 -22.79 3.01
C ILE A 86 -1.93 -22.91 1.77
N GLY A 87 -1.09 -21.90 1.56
CA GLY A 87 -0.27 -21.78 0.35
C GLY A 87 0.98 -22.66 0.37
N GLN A 88 1.50 -22.94 -0.82
CA GLN A 88 2.71 -23.74 -1.00
C GLN A 88 3.93 -22.82 -1.15
N TYR A 89 5.05 -23.19 -0.53
CA TYR A 89 6.31 -22.46 -0.70
C TYR A 89 6.90 -22.67 -2.09
N GLY A 90 7.41 -21.60 -2.69
CA GLY A 90 8.21 -21.66 -3.91
C GLY A 90 7.93 -20.57 -4.92
N GLY A 91 8.78 -20.48 -5.94
CA GLY A 91 8.48 -19.76 -7.18
C GLY A 91 8.70 -18.25 -7.14
N THR A 92 8.24 -17.57 -8.19
CA THR A 92 8.56 -16.16 -8.46
C THR A 92 7.35 -15.43 -9.03
N ILE A 93 6.99 -14.29 -8.43
CA ILE A 93 5.93 -13.40 -8.96
C ILE A 93 6.55 -12.40 -9.93
N ARG A 94 6.18 -12.46 -11.21
CA ARG A 94 6.69 -11.62 -12.30
C ARG A 94 5.71 -10.48 -12.58
N ARG A 95 6.20 -9.25 -12.65
CA ARG A 95 5.39 -8.02 -12.80
C ARG A 95 6.02 -7.04 -13.78
N GLY A 96 5.21 -6.28 -14.51
CA GLY A 96 5.66 -5.14 -15.30
C GLY A 96 5.73 -3.84 -14.49
N LEU A 97 6.59 -2.91 -14.90
CA LEU A 97 6.73 -1.59 -14.29
C LEU A 97 7.13 -0.54 -15.34
N THR A 98 6.36 0.54 -15.51
CA THR A 98 6.59 1.54 -16.59
C THR A 98 7.74 2.53 -16.37
N GLY A 99 8.59 2.30 -15.37
CA GLY A 99 9.79 3.11 -15.10
C GLY A 99 10.15 3.11 -13.61
N ASP A 100 11.38 2.73 -13.25
CA ASP A 100 11.71 2.37 -11.87
C ASP A 100 11.55 3.51 -10.83
N ILE A 101 12.18 4.68 -11.00
CA ILE A 101 12.06 5.79 -10.04
C ILE A 101 10.62 6.30 -9.98
N ALA A 102 10.04 6.67 -11.13
CA ALA A 102 8.72 7.29 -11.19
C ALA A 102 7.57 6.36 -10.77
N GLN A 103 7.76 5.04 -10.87
CA GLN A 103 6.79 4.02 -10.48
C GLN A 103 7.17 3.30 -9.18
N TRP A 104 8.01 3.90 -8.31
CA TRP A 104 8.23 3.37 -6.95
C TRP A 104 6.93 3.03 -6.18
N PRO A 105 5.78 3.75 -6.36
CA PRO A 105 4.52 3.37 -5.72
C PRO A 105 3.91 2.05 -6.24
N GLY A 106 4.32 1.58 -7.43
CA GLY A 106 3.95 0.27 -7.96
C GLY A 106 4.69 -0.89 -7.28
N VAL A 107 5.87 -0.59 -6.71
CA VAL A 107 6.71 -1.52 -5.96
C VAL A 107 6.35 -1.47 -4.47
N SER A 108 6.20 -0.27 -3.87
CA SER A 108 5.84 -0.14 -2.45
C SER A 108 4.54 -0.85 -2.09
N LYS A 109 3.53 -0.84 -2.98
CA LYS A 109 2.27 -1.58 -2.81
C LYS A 109 2.43 -3.12 -2.67
N CYS A 110 3.61 -3.68 -2.95
CA CYS A 110 3.92 -5.10 -2.72
C CYS A 110 4.81 -5.36 -1.49
N VAL A 111 5.55 -4.36 -0.99
CA VAL A 111 6.59 -4.55 0.03
C VAL A 111 6.48 -3.61 1.24
N ALA A 112 5.57 -2.65 1.23
CA ALA A 112 5.35 -1.73 2.35
C ALA A 112 4.67 -2.42 3.54
N GLU A 113 5.14 -2.06 4.72
CA GLU A 113 4.54 -2.33 6.01
C GLU A 113 4.31 -1.00 6.73
N ASN A 114 3.47 -0.96 7.76
CA ASN A 114 3.22 0.22 8.60
C ASN A 114 2.71 -0.21 9.99
N PHE A 115 2.48 0.71 10.94
CA PHE A 115 1.98 0.38 12.28
C PHE A 115 0.65 -0.40 12.21
N LEU A 116 -0.24 0.02 11.31
CA LEU A 116 -1.54 -0.58 11.04
C LEU A 116 -1.58 -1.06 9.58
N ALA A 117 -2.68 -1.70 9.19
CA ALA A 117 -2.96 -2.05 7.80
C ALA A 117 -4.43 -1.79 7.47
N PHE A 118 -4.73 -1.57 6.20
CA PHE A 118 -6.11 -1.73 5.71
C PHE A 118 -6.43 -3.22 5.61
N LYS A 119 -7.60 -3.62 6.16
CA LYS A 119 -8.12 -4.99 6.12
C LYS A 119 -8.06 -5.58 4.72
N ARG A 120 -7.57 -6.81 4.59
CA ARG A 120 -7.51 -7.51 3.30
C ARG A 120 -8.67 -8.52 3.17
N PRO A 121 -9.28 -8.68 1.98
CA PRO A 121 -8.92 -8.05 0.71
C PRO A 121 -9.61 -6.70 0.41
N MET A 122 -10.62 -6.29 1.18
CA MET A 122 -11.57 -5.23 0.77
C MET A 122 -11.22 -3.79 1.18
N GLY A 123 -10.35 -3.57 2.18
CA GLY A 123 -9.99 -2.25 2.68
C GLY A 123 -11.07 -1.53 3.50
N ASP A 124 -12.11 -2.26 3.92
CA ASP A 124 -13.30 -1.80 4.65
C ASP A 124 -13.06 -1.35 6.10
N GLY A 125 -11.82 -1.46 6.58
CA GLY A 125 -11.43 -1.01 7.91
C GLY A 125 -9.91 -1.06 8.12
N ILE A 126 -9.49 -0.67 9.32
CA ILE A 126 -8.07 -0.62 9.71
C ILE A 126 -7.81 -1.59 10.86
N GLU A 127 -6.81 -2.44 10.69
CA GLU A 127 -6.42 -3.53 11.60
C GLU A 127 -4.99 -3.36 12.15
N PRO A 128 -4.66 -3.99 13.30
CA PRO A 128 -3.30 -4.00 13.83
C PRO A 128 -2.31 -4.67 12.86
N ASN A 129 -1.09 -4.14 12.75
CA ASN A 129 -0.06 -4.69 11.87
C ASN A 129 1.26 -4.84 12.65
N LEU A 130 2.23 -3.92 12.50
CA LEU A 130 3.45 -3.89 13.34
C LEU A 130 3.12 -3.54 14.79
N ALA A 131 2.18 -2.61 14.99
CA ALA A 131 1.54 -2.40 16.28
C ALA A 131 0.50 -3.50 16.48
N GLU A 132 0.62 -4.27 17.56
CA GLU A 132 -0.37 -5.31 17.92
C GLU A 132 -1.64 -4.71 18.54
N ARG A 133 -1.52 -3.54 19.18
CA ARG A 133 -2.64 -2.74 19.65
C ARG A 133 -2.29 -1.25 19.68
N TYR A 134 -3.32 -0.42 19.68
CA TYR A 134 -3.22 1.02 19.86
C TYR A 134 -4.43 1.53 20.62
N GLU A 135 -4.30 2.71 21.22
CA GLU A 135 -5.36 3.39 21.96
C GLU A 135 -5.29 4.90 21.74
N PHE A 136 -6.43 5.57 21.82
CA PHE A 136 -6.54 7.02 21.82
C PHE A 136 -7.01 7.50 23.19
N ARG A 137 -6.39 8.57 23.69
CA ARG A 137 -6.66 9.21 24.99
C ARG A 137 -6.83 10.72 24.79
N ASP A 138 -7.28 11.42 25.83
CA ASP A 138 -7.34 12.88 25.88
C ASP A 138 -8.17 13.48 24.72
N ASP A 139 -9.38 12.97 24.50
CA ASP A 139 -10.25 13.28 23.35
C ASP A 139 -9.60 13.01 21.98
N GLY A 140 -8.69 12.03 21.91
CA GLY A 140 -7.92 11.69 20.73
C GLY A 140 -6.71 12.60 20.47
N LYS A 141 -6.35 13.49 21.40
CA LYS A 141 -5.13 14.32 21.34
C LYS A 141 -3.85 13.52 21.58
N THR A 142 -3.97 12.40 22.30
CA THR A 142 -2.90 11.42 22.52
C THR A 142 -3.23 10.09 21.87
N ALA A 143 -2.26 9.48 21.21
CA ALA A 143 -2.31 8.09 20.76
C ALA A 143 -1.14 7.30 21.36
N VAL A 144 -1.36 6.05 21.73
CA VAL A 144 -0.29 5.13 22.18
C VAL A 144 -0.32 3.88 21.30
N PHE A 145 0.85 3.52 20.75
CA PHE A 145 1.05 2.34 19.91
C PHE A 145 2.00 1.38 20.61
N TYR A 146 1.65 0.10 20.60
CA TYR A 146 2.42 -0.98 21.21
C TYR A 146 2.83 -1.97 20.12
N PHE A 147 4.13 -2.08 19.88
CA PHE A 147 4.73 -2.92 18.84
C PHE A 147 4.95 -4.35 19.33
N ARG A 148 4.84 -5.30 18.40
CA ARG A 148 5.12 -6.72 18.67
C ARG A 148 6.59 -6.88 19.09
N LYS A 149 6.81 -7.49 20.25
CA LYS A 149 8.14 -7.72 20.80
C LYS A 149 8.93 -8.75 19.98
N GLY A 150 10.22 -8.49 19.79
CA GLY A 150 11.11 -9.38 19.04
C GLY A 150 11.02 -9.30 17.51
N ILE A 151 10.35 -8.29 16.94
CA ILE A 151 10.48 -8.00 15.50
C ILE A 151 11.93 -7.66 15.18
N ARG A 152 12.41 -8.10 14.02
CA ARG A 152 13.75 -7.82 13.50
C ARG A 152 13.67 -7.24 12.09
N TRP A 153 14.64 -6.38 11.78
CA TRP A 153 15.00 -6.02 10.42
C TRP A 153 15.55 -7.26 9.67
N SER A 154 15.57 -7.21 8.34
CA SER A 154 15.94 -8.35 7.49
C SER A 154 17.39 -8.85 7.60
N ASP A 155 18.25 -8.14 8.33
CA ASP A 155 19.61 -8.53 8.71
C ASP A 155 19.67 -9.21 10.09
N GLY A 156 18.57 -9.24 10.83
CA GLY A 156 18.44 -9.80 12.18
C GLY A 156 18.54 -8.77 13.30
N HIS A 157 18.82 -7.50 13.01
CA HIS A 157 18.86 -6.45 14.04
C HIS A 157 17.46 -6.20 14.62
N PRO A 158 17.29 -6.02 15.94
CA PRO A 158 15.98 -5.70 16.53
C PRO A 158 15.36 -4.44 15.93
N PHE A 159 14.05 -4.46 15.70
CA PHE A 159 13.27 -3.26 15.41
C PHE A 159 12.80 -2.62 16.72
N THR A 160 12.96 -1.31 16.85
CA THR A 160 12.54 -0.57 18.05
C THR A 160 11.92 0.79 17.72
N VAL A 161 11.35 1.43 18.73
CA VAL A 161 10.88 2.83 18.67
C VAL A 161 11.99 3.81 18.26
N ASP A 162 13.28 3.48 18.45
CA ASP A 162 14.38 4.34 18.01
C ASP A 162 14.50 4.42 16.47
N ASP A 163 14.07 3.39 15.74
CA ASP A 163 14.00 3.41 14.26
C ASP A 163 12.88 4.33 13.76
N VAL A 164 11.78 4.41 14.52
CA VAL A 164 10.68 5.36 14.27
C VAL A 164 11.15 6.78 14.56
N LEU A 165 11.77 7.01 15.72
CA LEU A 165 12.25 8.34 16.12
C LEU A 165 13.38 8.83 15.22
N PHE A 166 14.26 7.96 14.73
CA PHE A 166 15.28 8.30 13.75
C PHE A 166 14.66 8.73 12.41
N TYR A 167 13.72 7.95 11.87
CA TYR A 167 13.03 8.36 10.65
C TYR A 167 12.22 9.65 10.84
N TYR A 168 11.54 9.83 11.97
CA TYR A 168 10.73 11.01 12.22
C TYR A 168 11.58 12.27 12.40
N ASN A 169 12.45 12.28 13.42
CA ASN A 169 13.24 13.47 13.75
C ASN A 169 14.40 13.64 12.78
N ASP A 170 15.26 12.63 12.69
CA ASP A 170 16.57 12.76 12.03
C ASP A 170 16.46 12.70 10.50
N MET A 171 15.42 12.09 9.92
CA MET A 171 15.23 12.06 8.46
C MET A 171 14.08 12.94 7.96
N LEU A 172 12.87 12.83 8.52
CA LEU A 172 11.67 13.45 7.95
C LEU A 172 11.54 14.94 8.32
N PHE A 173 11.89 15.30 9.57
CA PHE A 173 11.78 16.66 10.06
C PHE A 173 13.10 17.46 10.03
N ASN A 174 14.27 16.83 10.17
CA ASN A 174 15.57 17.46 9.93
C ASN A 174 15.68 17.98 8.48
N GLU A 175 15.70 19.31 8.31
CA GLU A 175 15.68 19.96 6.99
C GLU A 175 16.92 19.65 6.15
N ASN A 176 18.06 19.36 6.79
CA ASN A 176 19.28 19.00 6.10
C ASN A 176 19.26 17.54 5.61
N ALA A 177 18.66 16.62 6.37
CA ALA A 177 18.61 15.20 6.02
C ALA A 177 17.39 14.80 5.15
N ARG A 178 16.34 15.64 5.12
CA ARG A 178 15.08 15.38 4.41
C ARG A 178 15.29 15.07 2.93
N SER A 179 14.85 13.89 2.51
CA SER A 179 15.00 13.42 1.12
C SER A 179 14.52 14.46 0.10
N SER A 180 15.24 14.60 -1.01
CA SER A 180 14.90 15.52 -2.10
C SER A 180 13.57 15.20 -2.81
N ASP A 181 13.03 13.98 -2.64
CA ASP A 181 11.67 13.63 -3.12
C ASP A 181 10.55 13.92 -2.08
N ILE A 182 10.91 14.59 -0.98
CA ILE A 182 10.03 15.00 0.14
C ILE A 182 10.36 16.46 0.55
N PRO A 183 10.08 17.47 -0.30
CA PRO A 183 10.51 18.85 -0.03
C PRO A 183 9.91 19.44 1.27
N THR A 184 8.71 19.01 1.65
CA THR A 184 8.03 19.42 2.89
C THR A 184 7.55 18.20 3.69
N PRO A 185 7.47 18.29 5.04
CA PRO A 185 6.91 17.21 5.85
C PRO A 185 5.45 16.92 5.47
N PRO A 186 5.01 15.64 5.42
CA PRO A 186 3.64 15.29 5.06
C PRO A 186 2.61 15.92 6.02
N PRO A 187 1.52 16.54 5.53
CA PRO A 187 0.53 17.23 6.39
C PRO A 187 -0.14 16.35 7.45
N ALA A 188 -0.08 15.02 7.34
CA ALA A 188 -0.58 14.11 8.38
C ALA A 188 0.26 14.13 9.67
N TRP A 189 1.51 14.59 9.59
CA TRP A 189 2.41 14.77 10.73
C TRP A 189 2.44 16.21 11.25
N LEU A 190 1.52 17.06 10.80
CA LEU A 190 1.43 18.48 11.12
C LEU A 190 0.05 18.85 11.67
N VAL A 191 0.01 19.65 12.74
CA VAL A 191 -1.21 20.26 13.28
C VAL A 191 -0.96 21.75 13.46
N ASP A 192 -1.78 22.58 12.81
CA ASP A 192 -1.60 24.04 12.69
C ASP A 192 -0.17 24.43 12.23
N GLY A 193 0.40 23.63 11.32
CA GLY A 193 1.75 23.80 10.79
C GLY A 193 2.88 23.31 11.70
N LYS A 194 2.59 22.84 12.92
CA LYS A 194 3.59 22.34 13.89
C LYS A 194 3.69 20.80 13.85
N PRO A 195 4.89 20.21 14.04
CA PRO A 195 5.06 18.76 14.14
C PRO A 195 4.24 18.14 15.28
N LEU A 196 3.87 16.86 15.11
CA LEU A 196 3.39 16.03 16.22
C LEU A 196 4.55 15.70 17.18
N VAL A 197 4.24 15.53 18.47
CA VAL A 197 5.25 15.15 19.48
C VAL A 197 5.27 13.64 19.62
N LEU A 198 6.38 13.01 19.22
CA LEU A 198 6.63 11.57 19.41
C LEU A 198 7.50 11.34 20.65
N GLU A 199 7.09 10.42 21.52
CA GLU A 199 7.85 10.01 22.71
C GLU A 199 8.06 8.49 22.73
N LYS A 200 9.30 8.07 22.99
CA LYS A 200 9.62 6.70 23.40
C LYS A 200 9.20 6.51 24.86
N ILE A 201 8.39 5.48 25.13
CA ILE A 201 8.02 5.08 26.49
C ILE A 201 8.87 3.88 26.93
N ASP A 202 9.05 2.93 26.01
CA ASP A 202 10.03 1.84 26.06
C ASP A 202 10.41 1.46 24.62
N ASP A 203 11.27 0.46 24.41
CA ASP A 203 11.74 0.04 23.07
C ASP A 203 10.60 -0.38 22.10
N HIS A 204 9.42 -0.73 22.62
CA HIS A 204 8.28 -1.23 21.88
C HIS A 204 7.01 -0.38 22.07
N THR A 205 7.03 0.68 22.88
CA THR A 205 5.86 1.56 23.12
C THR A 205 6.16 3.01 22.71
N LEU A 206 5.40 3.50 21.72
CA LEU A 206 5.44 4.88 21.23
C LEU A 206 4.19 5.65 21.66
N ARG A 207 4.36 6.86 22.18
CA ARG A 207 3.28 7.84 22.34
C ARG A 207 3.38 8.93 21.28
N ILE A 208 2.25 9.34 20.72
CA ILE A 208 2.10 10.49 19.82
C ILE A 208 1.15 11.48 20.49
N ARG A 209 1.54 12.75 20.62
CA ARG A 209 0.70 13.83 21.17
C ARG A 209 0.51 14.98 20.19
N SER A 210 -0.63 15.65 20.32
CA SER A 210 -1.10 16.77 19.49
C SER A 210 -1.93 17.76 20.33
N PRO A 211 -1.96 19.06 19.98
CA PRO A 211 -2.91 19.99 20.60
C PRO A 211 -4.37 19.78 20.14
N LYS A 212 -4.60 19.04 19.04
CA LYS A 212 -5.93 18.74 18.47
C LYS A 212 -6.13 17.24 18.21
N PRO A 213 -7.36 16.72 18.15
CA PRO A 213 -7.61 15.29 17.91
C PRO A 213 -6.92 14.75 16.65
N LEU A 214 -6.26 13.60 16.79
CA LEU A 214 -5.42 12.94 15.78
C LEU A 214 -6.22 12.21 14.67
N GLY A 215 -7.32 12.81 14.20
CA GLY A 215 -8.38 12.16 13.40
C GLY A 215 -8.04 11.70 11.98
N ARG A 216 -6.76 11.72 11.57
CA ARG A 216 -6.25 11.13 10.30
C ARG A 216 -5.07 10.17 10.52
N LEU A 217 -4.68 9.95 11.78
CA LEU A 217 -3.45 9.24 12.11
C LEU A 217 -3.56 7.74 11.79
N ARG A 218 -4.74 7.14 11.97
CA ARG A 218 -4.97 5.70 11.69
C ARG A 218 -4.82 5.39 10.21
N GLU A 219 -5.43 6.22 9.36
CA GLU A 219 -5.46 6.09 7.90
C GLU A 219 -4.07 6.33 7.30
N THR A 220 -3.34 7.28 7.87
CA THR A 220 -1.92 7.54 7.55
C THR A 220 -1.05 6.32 7.91
N LEU A 221 -1.25 5.76 9.09
CA LEU A 221 -0.50 4.60 9.60
C LEU A 221 -0.98 3.24 9.06
N ALA A 222 -2.03 3.22 8.25
CA ALA A 222 -2.47 2.06 7.45
C ALA A 222 -2.03 2.16 5.98
N SER A 223 -1.59 3.34 5.54
CA SER A 223 -1.17 3.61 4.16
C SER A 223 0.26 3.13 3.88
N PRO A 224 0.63 2.80 2.62
CA PRO A 224 1.97 2.34 2.26
C PRO A 224 2.98 3.51 2.18
N THR A 225 3.36 4.03 3.33
CA THR A 225 4.36 5.10 3.52
C THR A 225 5.44 4.65 4.50
N ASP A 226 6.72 4.91 4.21
CA ASP A 226 7.77 4.69 5.19
C ASP A 226 7.53 5.56 6.45
N PHE A 227 7.76 4.96 7.62
CA PHE A 227 7.41 5.45 8.95
C PHE A 227 8.54 5.21 9.98
N ALA A 228 9.51 4.37 9.61
CA ALA A 228 10.71 4.00 10.36
C ALA A 228 11.81 3.66 9.35
N ALA A 229 13.06 3.80 9.76
CA ALA A 229 14.23 3.45 8.96
C ALA A 229 15.27 2.80 9.87
N PRO A 230 16.04 1.79 9.39
CA PRO A 230 16.97 1.05 10.23
C PRO A 230 18.08 1.98 10.75
N LYS A 231 17.98 2.39 12.01
CA LYS A 231 18.86 3.40 12.61
C LYS A 231 20.30 2.93 12.65
N HIS A 232 20.50 1.65 12.95
CA HIS A 232 21.81 0.98 12.97
C HIS A 232 22.51 1.02 11.61
N TYR A 233 21.74 0.92 10.52
CA TYR A 233 22.28 1.02 9.15
C TYR A 233 22.53 2.48 8.75
N TRP A 234 21.54 3.37 8.90
CA TRP A 234 21.61 4.72 8.35
C TRP A 234 22.49 5.69 9.14
N LYS A 235 22.73 5.44 10.44
CA LYS A 235 23.64 6.24 11.28
C LYS A 235 24.99 6.49 10.60
N GLN A 236 25.58 5.47 9.97
CA GLN A 236 26.93 5.55 9.38
C GLN A 236 27.03 6.51 8.18
N PHE A 237 25.89 6.96 7.63
CA PHE A 237 25.81 7.88 6.49
C PHE A 237 25.29 9.27 6.88
N HIS A 238 24.91 9.47 8.15
CA HIS A 238 24.20 10.66 8.63
C HIS A 238 25.16 11.63 9.36
N PRO A 239 25.32 12.89 8.92
CA PRO A 239 26.31 13.81 9.48
C PRO A 239 26.21 14.05 10.99
N ASP A 240 24.99 14.22 11.52
CA ASP A 240 24.77 14.43 12.96
C ASP A 240 25.17 13.22 13.84
N TYR A 241 25.47 12.07 13.23
CA TYR A 241 25.90 10.86 13.93
C TYR A 241 27.29 10.34 13.50
N THR A 242 27.79 10.73 12.33
CA THR A 242 29.05 10.25 11.74
C THR A 242 29.79 11.40 11.03
N PRO A 243 30.81 12.00 11.68
CA PRO A 243 31.63 13.05 11.10
C PRO A 243 32.27 12.66 9.77
N GLY A 244 32.39 13.61 8.84
CA GLY A 244 32.95 13.39 7.50
C GLY A 244 31.96 12.85 6.46
N THR A 245 30.70 12.60 6.84
CA THR A 245 29.60 12.33 5.90
C THR A 245 28.92 13.63 5.44
N ASP A 246 28.16 13.58 4.35
CA ASP A 246 27.49 14.74 3.74
C ASP A 246 25.97 14.54 3.64
N PHE A 247 25.22 15.57 4.03
CA PHE A 247 23.76 15.63 3.89
C PHE A 247 23.30 15.57 2.42
N GLY A 248 24.04 16.17 1.47
CA GLY A 248 23.73 16.11 0.04
C GLY A 248 23.71 14.67 -0.49
N ASN A 249 24.72 13.88 -0.14
CA ASN A 249 24.82 12.46 -0.41
C ASN A 249 23.74 11.66 0.32
N PHE A 250 23.52 11.91 1.62
CA PHE A 250 22.47 11.25 2.41
C PHE A 250 21.09 11.42 1.75
N ARG A 251 20.67 12.66 1.44
CA ARG A 251 19.38 12.96 0.78
C ARG A 251 19.20 12.24 -0.56
N GLN A 252 20.27 12.00 -1.31
CA GLN A 252 20.22 11.27 -2.59
C GLN A 252 20.06 9.75 -2.37
N GLN A 253 20.69 9.20 -1.33
CA GLN A 253 20.58 7.79 -0.96
C GLN A 253 19.24 7.46 -0.28
N THR A 254 18.58 8.44 0.35
CA THR A 254 17.33 8.23 1.10
C THR A 254 16.05 8.59 0.33
N THR A 255 16.13 8.79 -0.98
CA THR A 255 14.92 8.91 -1.82
C THR A 255 14.06 7.64 -1.75
N ARG A 256 12.72 7.77 -1.80
CA ARG A 256 11.82 6.60 -1.62
C ARG A 256 12.12 5.45 -2.58
N ALA A 257 12.49 5.76 -3.83
CA ALA A 257 12.95 4.75 -4.79
C ALA A 257 14.24 4.05 -4.33
N LYS A 258 15.24 4.79 -3.83
CA LYS A 258 16.48 4.21 -3.29
C LYS A 258 16.24 3.38 -2.02
N LEU A 259 15.43 3.88 -1.07
CA LEU A 259 15.09 3.17 0.17
C LEU A 259 14.40 1.81 -0.06
N LEU A 260 13.63 1.69 -1.13
CA LEU A 260 12.93 0.46 -1.51
C LEU A 260 13.81 -0.47 -2.35
N MET A 261 14.52 0.07 -3.34
CA MET A 261 15.08 -0.72 -4.45
C MET A 261 16.59 -0.99 -4.35
N THR A 262 17.34 -0.28 -3.49
CA THR A 262 18.79 -0.51 -3.37
C THR A 262 19.05 -1.78 -2.56
N PRO A 263 19.80 -2.77 -3.08
CA PRO A 263 20.11 -3.97 -2.34
C PRO A 263 20.92 -3.70 -1.07
N GLY A 264 20.73 -4.52 -0.04
CA GLY A 264 21.49 -4.45 1.22
C GLY A 264 20.96 -3.48 2.27
N ILE A 265 19.99 -2.61 1.95
CA ILE A 265 19.27 -1.83 2.97
C ILE A 265 18.35 -2.80 3.76
N PRO A 266 18.41 -2.85 5.10
CA PRO A 266 17.50 -3.67 5.89
C PRO A 266 16.04 -3.22 5.76
N ARG A 267 15.08 -4.16 5.68
CA ARG A 267 13.63 -3.88 5.62
C ARG A 267 12.85 -4.76 6.61
N LEU A 268 11.66 -4.28 7.01
CA LEU A 268 10.62 -5.06 7.70
C LEU A 268 9.66 -5.79 6.74
N SER A 269 9.88 -5.59 5.44
CA SER A 269 9.10 -6.08 4.29
C SER A 269 9.13 -7.61 4.15
N ALA A 270 8.12 -8.19 3.50
CA ALA A 270 8.07 -9.63 3.16
C ALA A 270 9.20 -10.09 2.24
N TRP A 271 9.67 -9.20 1.36
CA TRP A 271 10.84 -9.42 0.50
C TRP A 271 11.79 -8.21 0.57
N VAL A 272 13.08 -8.46 0.35
CA VAL A 272 14.17 -7.47 0.30
C VAL A 272 14.76 -7.36 -1.09
N ALA A 273 15.26 -6.17 -1.46
CA ALA A 273 15.93 -5.97 -2.74
C ALA A 273 17.25 -6.75 -2.79
N LYS A 274 17.43 -7.57 -3.84
CA LYS A 274 18.65 -8.34 -4.10
C LYS A 274 19.44 -7.78 -5.28
N GLU A 275 18.77 -7.20 -6.27
CA GLU A 275 19.39 -6.63 -7.46
C GLU A 275 18.50 -5.53 -8.06
N TRP A 276 19.09 -4.43 -8.52
CA TRP A 276 18.38 -3.36 -9.24
C TRP A 276 19.22 -2.90 -10.44
N ILE A 277 18.85 -3.39 -11.62
CA ILE A 277 19.44 -2.93 -12.89
C ILE A 277 18.57 -1.78 -13.39
N ARG A 278 19.11 -0.56 -13.24
CA ARG A 278 18.50 0.73 -13.64
C ARG A 278 17.83 0.62 -15.01
N GLY A 279 16.53 0.90 -15.08
CA GLY A 279 15.77 0.91 -16.33
C GLY A 279 15.51 -0.47 -16.97
N GLN A 280 15.93 -1.59 -16.36
CA GLN A 280 15.75 -2.94 -16.92
C GLN A 280 14.97 -3.88 -15.99
N ARG A 281 15.46 -4.12 -14.76
CA ARG A 281 14.81 -5.06 -13.83
C ARG A 281 15.13 -4.76 -12.36
N LEU A 282 14.25 -5.22 -11.49
CA LEU A 282 14.38 -5.15 -10.04
C LEU A 282 13.96 -6.49 -9.43
N VAL A 283 14.86 -7.12 -8.68
CA VAL A 283 14.71 -8.46 -8.11
C VAL A 283 14.64 -8.38 -6.60
N TYR A 284 13.55 -8.91 -6.05
CA TYR A 284 13.34 -9.13 -4.62
C TYR A 284 13.47 -10.62 -4.28
N ILE A 285 13.97 -10.91 -3.08
CA ILE A 285 14.01 -12.25 -2.45
C ILE A 285 13.36 -12.20 -1.07
N ARG A 286 12.80 -13.30 -0.56
CA ARG A 286 12.10 -13.30 0.73
C ARG A 286 12.98 -12.81 1.89
N ASN A 287 12.37 -12.15 2.86
CA ASN A 287 13.01 -11.73 4.10
C ASN A 287 13.00 -12.90 5.11
N PRO A 288 14.16 -13.42 5.56
CA PRO A 288 14.19 -14.52 6.53
C PRO A 288 13.70 -14.14 7.94
N TYR A 289 13.68 -12.84 8.27
CA TYR A 289 13.18 -12.29 9.53
C TYR A 289 11.77 -11.70 9.40
N TYR A 290 11.02 -12.05 8.35
CA TYR A 290 9.64 -11.58 8.24
C TYR A 290 8.78 -12.14 9.37
N TRP A 291 7.97 -11.26 9.95
CA TRP A 291 7.36 -11.40 11.28
C TRP A 291 5.88 -11.82 11.23
N LYS A 292 5.43 -12.28 10.06
CA LYS A 292 4.06 -12.79 9.82
C LYS A 292 4.08 -14.27 9.47
N ILE A 293 3.05 -14.96 9.93
CA ILE A 293 2.79 -16.38 9.65
C ILE A 293 1.41 -16.53 9.01
N ASP A 294 1.16 -17.65 8.35
CA ASP A 294 -0.21 -18.06 8.04
C ASP A 294 -0.92 -18.67 9.26
N SER A 295 -2.18 -19.08 9.11
CA SER A 295 -2.96 -19.73 10.17
C SER A 295 -2.62 -21.19 10.45
N ALA A 296 -1.71 -21.81 9.68
CA ALA A 296 -1.10 -23.10 9.98
C ALA A 296 0.29 -22.97 10.64
N GLY A 297 0.81 -21.74 10.79
CA GLY A 297 2.10 -21.47 11.42
C GLY A 297 3.28 -21.36 10.46
N ASN A 298 3.06 -21.31 9.14
CA ASN A 298 4.13 -21.17 8.14
C ASN A 298 4.59 -19.70 8.05
N GLN A 299 5.89 -19.44 8.19
CA GLN A 299 6.48 -18.11 8.00
C GLN A 299 6.28 -17.61 6.56
N LEU A 300 5.62 -16.47 6.40
CA LEU A 300 5.40 -15.85 5.10
C LEU A 300 6.68 -15.16 4.58
N PRO A 301 6.79 -14.84 3.27
CA PRO A 301 5.87 -15.15 2.19
C PRO A 301 6.08 -16.56 1.59
N TYR A 302 4.99 -17.11 1.03
CA TYR A 302 4.99 -18.33 0.23
C TYR A 302 5.93 -18.24 -0.99
N ALA A 303 5.76 -17.21 -1.82
CA ALA A 303 6.59 -17.00 -2.99
C ALA A 303 8.01 -16.52 -2.62
N ASP A 304 9.03 -17.15 -3.20
CA ASP A 304 10.43 -16.90 -2.83
C ASP A 304 10.92 -15.52 -3.29
N ARG A 305 10.39 -15.04 -4.43
CA ARG A 305 10.90 -13.88 -5.17
C ARG A 305 9.78 -13.05 -5.79
N ILE A 306 10.04 -11.76 -5.99
CA ILE A 306 9.28 -10.90 -6.90
C ILE A 306 10.26 -10.29 -7.91
N ILE A 307 9.94 -10.34 -9.20
CA ILE A 307 10.70 -9.69 -10.26
C ILE A 307 9.82 -8.64 -10.93
N PHE A 308 10.30 -7.39 -10.94
CA PHE A 308 9.72 -6.30 -11.71
C PHE A 308 10.57 -6.08 -12.96
N SER A 309 10.00 -6.36 -14.13
CA SER A 309 10.58 -6.00 -15.44
C SER A 309 10.20 -4.58 -15.79
N VAL A 310 11.18 -3.72 -16.08
CA VAL A 310 10.95 -2.33 -16.46
C VAL A 310 10.63 -2.27 -17.95
N ILE A 311 9.38 -1.92 -18.27
CA ILE A 311 8.80 -1.96 -19.61
C ILE A 311 7.94 -0.71 -19.75
N SER A 312 8.38 0.27 -20.56
CA SER A 312 7.71 1.58 -20.68
C SER A 312 6.32 1.52 -21.33
N ASP A 313 6.10 0.58 -22.25
CA ASP A 313 4.86 0.42 -23.00
C ASP A 313 3.91 -0.58 -22.33
N THR A 314 2.70 -0.14 -22.00
CA THR A 314 1.66 -0.97 -21.36
C THR A 314 1.08 -2.04 -22.28
N GLN A 315 1.15 -1.88 -23.61
CA GLN A 315 0.76 -2.91 -24.57
C GLN A 315 1.79 -4.06 -24.60
N VAL A 316 3.08 -3.75 -24.44
CA VAL A 316 4.12 -4.78 -24.28
C VAL A 316 3.95 -5.51 -22.94
N ILE A 317 3.54 -4.82 -21.87
CA ILE A 317 3.17 -5.49 -20.60
C ILE A 317 1.95 -6.40 -20.80
N LEU A 318 0.92 -5.97 -21.53
CA LEU A 318 -0.27 -6.78 -21.85
C LEU A 318 0.09 -8.06 -22.63
N LEU A 319 0.88 -7.94 -23.70
CA LEU A 319 1.34 -9.09 -24.49
C LEU A 319 2.16 -10.07 -23.64
N LYS A 320 3.01 -9.56 -22.75
CA LYS A 320 3.77 -10.39 -21.81
C LYS A 320 2.90 -11.06 -20.74
N PHE A 321 1.79 -10.46 -20.31
CA PHE A 321 0.81 -11.12 -19.46
C PHE A 321 0.09 -12.26 -20.21
N ILE A 322 -0.39 -11.99 -21.43
CA ILE A 322 -1.05 -12.98 -22.29
C ILE A 322 -0.14 -14.19 -22.56
N ASN A 323 1.15 -13.93 -22.84
CA ASN A 323 2.16 -14.98 -23.09
C ASN A 323 2.68 -15.68 -21.82
N ASN A 324 2.08 -15.46 -20.64
CA ASN A 324 2.52 -16.03 -19.37
C ASN A 324 4.00 -15.71 -19.03
N GLU A 325 4.45 -14.49 -19.33
CA GLU A 325 5.72 -13.92 -18.86
C GLU A 325 5.55 -13.01 -17.62
N ILE A 326 4.32 -12.59 -17.33
CA ILE A 326 3.92 -11.73 -16.21
C ILE A 326 2.71 -12.36 -15.51
N ASP A 327 2.70 -12.41 -14.18
CA ASP A 327 1.67 -13.10 -13.40
C ASP A 327 0.54 -12.17 -12.93
N LEU A 328 0.81 -10.86 -12.71
CA LEU A 328 -0.13 -9.94 -12.06
C LEU A 328 -0.34 -8.61 -12.81
N PHE A 329 -1.26 -8.61 -13.78
CA PHE A 329 -1.59 -7.48 -14.66
C PHE A 329 -2.73 -6.57 -14.15
N GLY A 330 -2.69 -6.15 -12.88
CA GLY A 330 -3.70 -5.24 -12.30
C GLY A 330 -3.33 -3.76 -12.23
N ARG A 331 -2.08 -3.36 -12.56
CA ARG A 331 -1.62 -1.96 -12.47
C ARG A 331 -1.78 -1.17 -13.78
N TYR A 332 -1.79 -1.88 -14.90
CA TYR A 332 -1.72 -1.31 -16.26
C TYR A 332 -2.83 -1.82 -17.18
N SER A 333 -3.83 -2.49 -16.61
CA SER A 333 -5.07 -2.89 -17.27
C SER A 333 -5.94 -1.67 -17.56
N ASP A 334 -6.35 -1.51 -18.80
CA ASP A 334 -7.22 -0.43 -19.27
C ASP A 334 -8.52 -1.00 -19.89
N VAL A 335 -9.62 -0.23 -19.86
CA VAL A 335 -10.93 -0.63 -20.42
C VAL A 335 -10.88 -0.93 -21.93
N ASN A 336 -9.90 -0.37 -22.64
CA ASN A 336 -9.66 -0.69 -24.04
C ASN A 336 -9.17 -2.13 -24.22
N MET A 337 -8.35 -2.63 -23.29
CA MET A 337 -7.78 -3.98 -23.31
C MET A 337 -8.79 -5.08 -22.91
N PHE A 338 -9.91 -4.71 -22.28
CA PHE A 338 -10.85 -5.66 -21.67
C PHE A 338 -11.38 -6.72 -22.66
N HIS A 339 -11.66 -6.34 -23.91
CA HIS A 339 -12.15 -7.29 -24.92
C HIS A 339 -11.07 -8.32 -25.29
N THR A 340 -9.85 -7.89 -25.57
CA THR A 340 -8.69 -8.77 -25.84
C THR A 340 -8.44 -9.71 -24.67
N LEU A 341 -8.43 -9.18 -23.45
CA LEU A 341 -8.30 -9.97 -22.23
C LEU A 341 -9.42 -11.03 -22.12
N LYS A 342 -10.69 -10.67 -22.39
CA LYS A 342 -11.84 -11.61 -22.34
C LYS A 342 -11.88 -12.63 -23.49
N LEU A 343 -11.18 -12.40 -24.59
CA LEU A 343 -10.94 -13.43 -25.61
C LEU A 343 -9.85 -14.40 -25.13
N GLU A 344 -8.76 -13.87 -24.57
CA GLU A 344 -7.60 -14.64 -24.11
C GLU A 344 -7.88 -15.46 -22.84
N GLU A 345 -8.72 -14.98 -21.93
CA GLU A 345 -9.19 -15.70 -20.73
C GLU A 345 -9.80 -17.07 -21.06
N LYS A 346 -10.39 -17.23 -22.26
CA LYS A 346 -10.95 -18.51 -22.74
C LYS A 346 -9.91 -19.63 -22.88
N LYS A 347 -8.61 -19.29 -22.89
CA LYS A 347 -7.51 -20.27 -22.89
C LYS A 347 -7.24 -20.86 -21.49
N GLY A 348 -7.89 -20.35 -20.45
CA GLY A 348 -7.80 -20.86 -19.07
C GLY A 348 -6.49 -20.56 -18.34
N THR A 349 -5.58 -19.78 -18.94
CA THR A 349 -4.25 -19.45 -18.36
C THR A 349 -4.30 -18.37 -17.29
N PHE A 350 -5.36 -17.57 -17.24
CA PHE A 350 -5.60 -16.55 -16.22
C PHE A 350 -7.10 -16.31 -16.02
N LYS A 351 -7.47 -15.54 -14.99
CA LYS A 351 -8.84 -15.13 -14.67
C LYS A 351 -8.91 -13.62 -14.46
N ILE A 352 -9.88 -12.96 -15.09
CA ILE A 352 -10.11 -11.52 -14.97
C ILE A 352 -11.10 -11.27 -13.83
N VAL A 353 -10.63 -10.60 -12.78
CA VAL A 353 -11.49 -10.04 -11.72
C VAL A 353 -11.70 -8.55 -11.99
N ILE A 354 -12.94 -8.15 -12.23
CA ILE A 354 -13.31 -6.74 -12.28
C ILE A 354 -13.39 -6.26 -10.82
N SER A 355 -12.59 -5.26 -10.46
CA SER A 355 -12.65 -4.63 -9.13
C SER A 355 -13.40 -3.31 -9.21
N GLY A 356 -14.44 -3.17 -8.39
CA GLY A 356 -15.21 -1.94 -8.32
C GLY A 356 -16.47 -2.02 -7.43
N PRO A 357 -17.28 -0.94 -7.37
CA PRO A 357 -17.10 0.30 -8.12
C PRO A 357 -15.80 1.01 -7.75
N ASN A 358 -14.94 1.22 -8.74
CA ASN A 358 -13.94 2.26 -8.68
C ASN A 358 -14.58 3.48 -9.33
N SER A 359 -14.68 4.56 -8.57
CA SER A 359 -14.41 5.92 -8.99
C SER A 359 -14.44 6.20 -10.53
N GLY A 360 -15.37 7.07 -11.02
CA GLY A 360 -15.46 7.64 -12.40
C GLY A 360 -14.81 9.05 -12.60
N PRO A 361 -14.27 9.42 -13.80
CA PRO A 361 -13.18 10.40 -13.96
C PRO A 361 -13.54 11.86 -13.69
N SER A 362 -12.55 12.68 -13.30
CA SER A 362 -12.80 14.03 -12.77
C SER A 362 -11.88 15.13 -13.31
N PHE A 363 -12.46 16.30 -13.59
CA PHE A 363 -11.75 17.52 -14.01
C PHE A 363 -11.59 18.51 -12.86
N TYR A 364 -10.39 19.06 -12.69
CA TYR A 364 -10.08 20.05 -11.65
C TYR A 364 -9.63 21.37 -12.29
N LEU A 365 -10.27 22.47 -11.92
CA LEU A 365 -9.91 23.82 -12.37
C LEU A 365 -8.90 24.45 -11.40
N ASN A 366 -7.86 25.11 -11.92
CA ASN A 366 -6.91 25.84 -11.09
C ASN A 366 -7.48 27.21 -10.69
N TRP A 367 -7.99 27.33 -9.47
CA TRP A 367 -8.59 28.57 -8.93
C TRP A 367 -7.57 29.70 -8.73
N ASP A 368 -6.27 29.44 -8.88
CA ASP A 368 -5.17 30.41 -8.76
C ASP A 368 -4.36 30.56 -10.07
N VAL A 369 -4.98 30.23 -11.21
CA VAL A 369 -4.40 30.43 -12.55
C VAL A 369 -3.93 31.88 -12.74
N LYS A 370 -2.71 32.06 -13.27
CA LYS A 370 -2.05 33.37 -13.37
C LYS A 370 -2.89 34.42 -14.12
N LYS A 371 -3.53 34.04 -15.24
CA LYS A 371 -4.39 34.92 -16.06
C LYS A 371 -5.64 35.37 -15.27
N PRO A 372 -5.83 36.69 -14.98
CA PRO A 372 -6.89 37.16 -14.09
C PRO A 372 -8.31 36.74 -14.49
N ALA A 373 -8.71 36.94 -15.75
CA ALA A 373 -10.06 36.60 -16.23
C ALA A 373 -10.39 35.10 -16.11
N LEU A 374 -9.40 34.21 -16.31
CA LEU A 374 -9.61 32.77 -16.08
C LEU A 374 -9.72 32.45 -14.58
N ARG A 375 -9.01 33.19 -13.72
CA ARG A 375 -9.06 33.02 -12.27
C ARG A 375 -10.43 33.41 -11.71
N GLU A 376 -10.96 34.53 -12.19
CA GLU A 376 -12.32 34.99 -11.91
C GLU A 376 -13.37 33.97 -12.38
N ALA A 377 -13.29 33.56 -13.65
CA ALA A 377 -14.20 32.58 -14.23
C ALA A 377 -14.18 31.23 -13.48
N PHE A 378 -13.00 30.68 -13.16
CA PHE A 378 -12.90 29.40 -12.45
C PHE A 378 -13.32 29.49 -10.98
N ARG A 379 -13.18 30.65 -10.33
CA ARG A 379 -13.70 30.92 -8.97
C ARG A 379 -15.22 31.15 -8.94
N ASN A 380 -15.84 31.60 -10.02
CA ASN A 380 -17.29 31.75 -10.13
C ASN A 380 -18.01 30.39 -10.08
N LYS A 381 -18.96 30.22 -9.15
CA LYS A 381 -19.75 28.99 -8.97
C LYS A 381 -20.57 28.63 -10.22
N ASN A 382 -21.15 29.63 -10.89
CA ASN A 382 -22.08 29.41 -12.00
C ASN A 382 -21.34 28.92 -13.26
N VAL A 383 -20.10 29.38 -13.48
CA VAL A 383 -19.21 28.86 -14.53
C VAL A 383 -18.90 27.38 -14.29
N ARG A 384 -18.62 26.97 -13.05
CA ARG A 384 -18.37 25.55 -12.72
C ARG A 384 -19.62 24.68 -12.89
N ILE A 385 -20.80 25.21 -12.59
CA ILE A 385 -22.09 24.54 -12.84
C ILE A 385 -22.30 24.38 -14.36
N ALA A 386 -22.15 25.45 -15.15
CA ALA A 386 -22.29 25.40 -16.61
C ALA A 386 -21.30 24.40 -17.25
N LEU A 387 -20.03 24.40 -16.83
CA LEU A 387 -19.03 23.42 -17.26
C LEU A 387 -19.40 21.99 -16.86
N SER A 388 -20.09 21.78 -15.73
CA SER A 388 -20.58 20.46 -15.34
C SER A 388 -21.72 19.99 -16.24
N HIS A 389 -22.70 20.85 -16.54
CA HIS A 389 -23.82 20.50 -17.43
C HIS A 389 -23.40 20.32 -18.89
N ALA A 390 -22.31 20.98 -19.33
CA ALA A 390 -21.77 20.84 -20.68
C ALA A 390 -21.08 19.48 -20.94
N ILE A 391 -20.89 18.62 -19.93
CA ILE A 391 -20.28 17.30 -20.09
C ILE A 391 -21.37 16.24 -20.23
N ASN A 392 -21.56 15.72 -21.45
CA ASN A 392 -22.39 14.56 -21.72
C ASN A 392 -21.71 13.28 -21.18
N ARG A 393 -21.98 12.95 -19.92
CA ARG A 393 -21.35 11.84 -19.21
C ARG A 393 -21.74 10.47 -19.75
N GLU A 394 -22.95 10.35 -20.28
CA GLU A 394 -23.43 9.09 -20.85
C GLU A 394 -22.72 8.78 -22.17
N GLU A 395 -22.58 9.76 -23.05
CA GLU A 395 -21.78 9.64 -24.27
C GLU A 395 -20.31 9.32 -23.96
N VAL A 396 -19.71 9.98 -22.95
CA VAL A 396 -18.37 9.64 -22.45
C VAL A 396 -18.29 8.20 -21.93
N ASN A 397 -19.30 7.72 -21.21
CA ASN A 397 -19.38 6.34 -20.71
C ASN A 397 -19.45 5.33 -21.87
N GLN A 398 -20.36 5.54 -22.83
CA GLN A 398 -20.53 4.63 -23.96
C GLN A 398 -19.31 4.60 -24.89
N ILE A 399 -18.76 5.76 -25.26
CA ILE A 399 -17.66 5.84 -26.24
C ILE A 399 -16.32 5.42 -25.63
N LEU A 400 -15.95 5.95 -24.45
CA LEU A 400 -14.61 5.72 -23.88
C LEU A 400 -14.56 4.53 -22.91
N TYR A 401 -15.65 4.27 -22.19
CA TYR A 401 -15.71 3.23 -21.16
C TYR A 401 -16.63 2.05 -21.52
N LYS A 402 -17.23 2.04 -22.71
CA LYS A 402 -18.04 0.93 -23.25
C LYS A 402 -19.21 0.54 -22.30
N GLY A 403 -19.75 1.51 -21.58
CA GLY A 403 -20.81 1.31 -20.58
C GLY A 403 -20.37 0.75 -19.23
N PHE A 404 -19.05 0.65 -18.95
CA PHE A 404 -18.54 0.11 -17.67
C PHE A 404 -18.47 1.13 -16.51
N LEU A 405 -18.86 2.40 -16.72
CA LEU A 405 -19.03 3.37 -15.65
C LEU A 405 -20.51 3.68 -15.40
N GLU A 406 -20.77 4.31 -14.25
CA GLU A 406 -22.01 5.05 -13.98
C GLU A 406 -21.76 6.55 -14.30
N PRO A 407 -22.78 7.38 -14.66
CA PRO A 407 -22.56 8.78 -15.07
C PRO A 407 -23.21 9.83 -14.12
N SER A 408 -22.41 10.61 -13.37
CA SER A 408 -22.90 11.67 -12.47
C SER A 408 -21.80 12.69 -12.05
N GLY A 409 -22.08 13.56 -11.07
CA GLY A 409 -21.14 14.52 -10.49
C GLY A 409 -20.03 13.92 -9.62
N TYR A 410 -19.11 14.77 -9.13
CA TYR A 410 -18.00 14.33 -8.27
C TYR A 410 -18.44 14.25 -6.80
N SER A 411 -18.63 13.02 -6.32
CA SER A 411 -18.96 12.70 -4.92
C SER A 411 -18.15 11.50 -4.44
N PHE A 412 -18.40 11.07 -3.20
CA PHE A 412 -18.07 9.70 -2.79
C PHE A 412 -18.87 8.68 -3.63
N LEU A 413 -18.52 7.40 -3.54
CA LEU A 413 -19.27 6.31 -4.18
C LEU A 413 -20.37 5.79 -3.24
N PRO A 414 -21.50 5.24 -3.75
CA PRO A 414 -22.56 4.66 -2.91
C PRO A 414 -22.12 3.60 -1.89
N GLY A 415 -20.97 2.94 -2.10
CA GLY A 415 -20.36 2.01 -1.14
C GLY A 415 -19.53 2.66 -0.01
N ASN A 416 -19.53 3.99 0.12
CA ASN A 416 -18.74 4.73 1.10
C ASN A 416 -19.64 5.27 2.24
N PRO A 417 -19.25 5.17 3.52
CA PRO A 417 -20.07 5.66 4.64
C PRO A 417 -20.27 7.18 4.69
N TYR A 418 -19.54 7.95 3.86
CA TYR A 418 -19.72 9.39 3.68
C TYR A 418 -20.45 9.75 2.38
N PHE A 419 -21.10 8.79 1.72
CA PHE A 419 -21.91 9.06 0.53
C PHE A 419 -23.12 9.96 0.84
N THR A 420 -23.26 11.00 0.01
CA THR A 420 -24.43 11.88 -0.04
C THR A 420 -24.69 12.20 -1.51
N GLU A 421 -25.96 12.13 -1.90
CA GLU A 421 -26.48 12.53 -3.22
C GLU A 421 -26.59 14.06 -3.33
#